data_AF-A0A936XFC7-F1
#
_entry.id   AF-A0A936XFC7-F1
#
_cell.length_a   1.000
_cell.length_b   1.000
_cell.length_c   1.000
_cell.angle_alpha   90.00
_cell.angle_beta   90.00
_cell.angle_gamma   90.00
#
_symmetry.space_group_name_H-M   'P 1'
#
loop_
_entity.id
_entity.type
_entity.pdbx_description
1 polymer ?
#
loop_
_entity_poly.entity_id
_entity_poly.type
_entity_poly.pdbx_seq_one_letter_code
_entity_poly.pdbx_strand_id
1 'polypeptide(L)'
;MRKILLLAIVGLTISFASTAQKVPTKVIDNKGTIKWVLDSATAVITKADSTILYVTPKQMGDSLANFVRYADTASMLAPYANSADNGLTKTGQNIQLGGALNKVTTIATTAEHFLAITGLQAGSNTTDSVMVVDPTSGQIKFISASSLFNALTFGNGLTKTGNTVELGGNLSRSTTIGTDGTNTLKITGLQGGNLATDSMVVVNADGTLKKVNAESLLQSGNETYTATAGQSSYSVSGMPATASKVYVWRNGAKLLVTTDYTTAAGAVTLTSAIATLVAEGDQIEVQWVK
;
A
#
# COMPACT_ATOMS: atom_id res chain seq x y z
N MET A 1 44.92 158.47 39.85
CA MET A 1 43.83 158.97 40.72
C MET A 1 42.54 159.06 39.88
N ARG A 2 41.35 159.06 40.51
CA ARG A 2 40.01 158.70 39.91
C ARG A 2 39.95 157.16 39.65
N LYS A 3 38.96 156.33 40.07
CA LYS A 3 37.50 156.42 40.43
C LYS A 3 36.59 156.72 39.23
N ILE A 4 35.43 156.07 38.99
CA ILE A 4 34.60 155.01 39.66
C ILE A 4 33.88 154.20 38.51
N LEU A 5 33.10 153.09 38.57
CA LEU A 5 32.12 152.36 39.45
C LEU A 5 32.38 150.80 39.26
N LEU A 6 31.70 149.72 39.71
CA LEU A 6 30.34 149.29 40.18
C LEU A 6 29.23 149.30 39.09
N LEU A 7 28.28 148.35 38.95
CA LEU A 7 28.04 146.94 39.36
C LEU A 7 26.82 146.42 38.50
N ALA A 8 26.31 145.16 38.40
CA ALA A 8 26.51 143.83 39.00
C ALA A 8 26.41 142.74 37.88
N ILE A 9 25.87 141.50 37.91
CA ILE A 9 24.98 140.64 38.76
C ILE A 9 25.56 139.18 38.77
N VAL A 10 24.99 138.22 39.54
CA VAL A 10 25.51 136.84 39.77
C VAL A 10 24.47 135.72 39.50
N GLY A 11 24.93 134.53 39.10
CA GLY A 11 24.20 133.24 39.09
C GLY A 11 25.18 132.05 39.25
N LEU A 12 24.76 130.91 39.83
CA LEU A 12 25.68 129.97 40.49
C LEU A 12 25.45 128.46 40.22
N THR A 13 26.45 127.76 39.63
CA THR A 13 26.63 126.27 39.63
C THR A 13 25.50 125.42 39.00
N ILE A 14 25.55 124.09 38.76
CA ILE A 14 26.45 122.96 39.11
C ILE A 14 26.66 122.07 37.87
N SER A 15 27.75 121.29 37.77
CA SER A 15 27.98 120.28 36.71
C SER A 15 27.71 118.84 37.18
N PHE A 16 27.17 118.01 36.28
CA PHE A 16 27.00 116.56 36.49
C PHE A 16 27.35 115.78 35.21
N ALA A 17 28.05 114.65 35.36
CA ALA A 17 28.34 113.73 34.27
C ALA A 17 27.29 112.60 34.19
N SER A 18 27.06 112.05 33.01
CA SER A 18 26.11 110.95 32.80
C SER A 18 26.77 109.58 33.04
N THR A 19 26.15 108.78 33.91
CA THR A 19 26.50 107.36 34.11
C THR A 19 25.25 106.50 34.08
N ALA A 20 25.07 105.71 33.03
CA ALA A 20 23.96 104.76 32.94
C ALA A 20 24.14 103.60 33.94
N GLN A 21 23.07 103.25 34.64
CA GLN A 21 23.05 102.18 35.64
C GLN A 21 23.09 100.80 34.97
N LYS A 22 24.21 100.07 35.12
CA LYS A 22 24.32 98.67 34.68
C LYS A 22 23.62 97.73 35.68
N VAL A 23 22.78 96.83 35.18
CA VAL A 23 22.03 95.85 35.98
C VAL A 23 22.45 94.43 35.57
N PRO A 24 23.19 93.68 36.42
CA PRO A 24 23.58 92.31 36.12
C PRO A 24 22.48 91.30 36.54
N THR A 25 22.03 90.47 35.60
CA THR A 25 21.03 89.42 35.89
C THR A 25 21.68 88.22 36.59
N LYS A 26 21.10 87.80 37.71
CA LYS A 26 21.60 86.68 38.52
C LYS A 26 21.15 85.33 37.94
N VAL A 27 22.11 84.44 37.68
CA VAL A 27 21.86 83.03 37.38
C VAL A 27 22.57 82.17 38.44
N ILE A 28 21.95 81.06 38.84
CA ILE A 28 22.46 80.14 39.86
C ILE A 28 22.59 78.76 39.21
N ASP A 29 23.72 78.08 39.39
CA ASP A 29 23.87 76.71 38.89
C ASP A 29 23.22 75.66 39.80
N ASN A 30 23.08 74.43 39.30
CA ASN A 30 22.44 73.33 40.02
C ASN A 30 23.31 72.76 41.17
N LYS A 31 24.33 73.52 41.62
CA LYS A 31 25.14 73.29 42.82
C LYS A 31 25.17 74.53 43.74
N GLY A 32 24.25 75.49 43.51
CA GLY A 32 24.08 76.69 44.34
C GLY A 32 25.13 77.77 44.14
N THR A 33 26.06 77.61 43.19
CA THR A 33 27.12 78.61 42.95
C THR A 33 26.57 79.73 42.08
N ILE A 34 26.64 80.96 42.56
CA ILE A 34 26.19 82.15 41.83
C ILE A 34 27.25 82.51 40.79
N LYS A 35 26.87 82.49 39.50
CA LYS A 35 27.70 83.01 38.42
C LYS A 35 27.03 84.25 37.82
N TRP A 36 27.66 85.39 38.00
CA TRP A 36 27.24 86.65 37.39
C TRP A 36 27.68 86.65 35.92
N VAL A 37 26.71 86.68 35.00
CA VAL A 37 26.99 86.97 33.59
C VAL A 37 26.97 88.49 33.42
N LEU A 38 28.08 89.05 32.94
CA LEU A 38 28.16 90.46 32.58
C LEU A 38 27.57 90.65 31.18
N ASP A 39 26.72 91.65 31.02
CA ASP A 39 26.40 92.19 29.69
C ASP A 39 27.66 92.86 29.12
N SER A 40 28.23 92.22 28.09
CA SER A 40 29.44 92.66 27.40
C SER A 40 29.14 92.96 25.93
N ALA A 41 28.96 94.25 25.62
CA ALA A 41 28.79 94.72 24.25
C ALA A 41 30.00 94.33 23.38
N THR A 42 29.82 93.27 22.57
CA THR A 42 30.73 92.74 21.53
C THR A 42 31.95 91.91 21.96
N ALA A 43 32.05 91.48 23.22
CA ALA A 43 32.71 90.20 23.50
C ALA A 43 31.74 89.07 23.11
N VAL A 44 31.59 88.85 21.80
CA VAL A 44 30.72 87.78 21.26
C VAL A 44 31.31 86.45 21.69
N ILE A 45 30.52 85.64 22.40
CA ILE A 45 30.85 84.23 22.65
C ILE A 45 30.83 83.54 21.29
N THR A 46 32.02 83.32 20.72
CA THR A 46 32.19 82.74 19.39
C THR A 46 32.05 81.22 19.46
N LYS A 47 32.26 80.55 18.31
CA LYS A 47 32.34 79.08 18.25
C LYS A 47 33.55 78.51 19.01
N ALA A 48 34.52 79.33 19.42
CA ALA A 48 35.59 78.93 20.34
C ALA A 48 35.14 78.95 21.82
N ASP A 49 34.20 79.83 22.16
CA ASP A 49 33.78 80.12 23.55
C ASP A 49 32.50 79.35 23.94
N SER A 50 31.65 79.00 22.97
CA SER A 50 30.46 78.16 23.16
C SER A 50 30.76 76.67 22.93
N THR A 51 30.96 75.92 24.02
CA THR A 51 31.01 74.45 23.98
C THR A 51 29.60 73.83 23.91
N ILE A 52 28.78 74.25 22.93
CA ILE A 52 27.41 73.76 22.62
C ILE A 52 26.38 74.20 23.70
N LEU A 53 25.38 75.05 23.49
CA LEU A 53 24.72 75.67 22.32
C LEU A 53 24.11 74.67 21.31
N TYR A 54 22.77 74.61 21.25
CA TYR A 54 21.97 73.71 20.40
C TYR A 54 22.48 73.57 18.96
N VAL A 55 22.81 72.33 18.56
CA VAL A 55 23.02 71.93 17.16
C VAL A 55 22.75 70.42 16.98
N THR A 56 22.89 69.93 15.74
CA THR A 56 22.45 68.62 15.20
C THR A 56 22.70 67.36 16.07
N PRO A 57 21.93 66.25 15.89
CA PRO A 57 21.82 65.10 16.81
C PRO A 57 23.12 64.56 17.42
N LYS A 58 24.24 64.55 16.68
CA LYS A 58 25.59 64.23 17.17
C LYS A 58 26.01 64.97 18.45
N GLN A 59 25.35 66.08 18.77
CA GLN A 59 25.64 66.97 19.89
C GLN A 59 24.63 66.88 21.04
N MET A 60 23.61 66.01 20.94
CA MET A 60 22.76 65.61 22.07
C MET A 60 23.35 64.46 22.89
N GLY A 61 24.49 63.90 22.48
CA GLY A 61 25.03 62.65 23.01
C GLY A 61 24.28 61.39 22.52
N ASP A 62 23.18 61.59 21.80
CA ASP A 62 22.36 60.51 21.25
C ASP A 62 22.86 60.06 19.87
N SER A 63 22.73 58.77 19.60
CA SER A 63 23.09 58.18 18.31
C SER A 63 21.99 58.39 17.29
N LEU A 64 22.37 58.57 16.01
CA LEU A 64 21.44 58.52 14.87
C LEU A 64 20.73 57.15 14.70
N ALA A 65 21.01 56.17 15.57
CA ALA A 65 20.30 54.90 15.70
C ALA A 65 19.00 54.98 16.52
N ASN A 66 18.84 55.95 17.44
CA ASN A 66 17.71 55.96 18.40
C ASN A 66 16.47 56.72 17.91
N PHE A 67 16.57 57.42 16.78
CA PHE A 67 15.39 57.87 16.03
C PHE A 67 14.89 56.73 15.15
N VAL A 68 13.59 56.41 15.21
CA VAL A 68 12.98 55.36 14.36
C VAL A 68 13.12 55.74 12.89
N ARG A 69 14.11 55.15 12.22
CA ARG A 69 14.30 55.28 10.78
C ARG A 69 13.22 54.48 10.07
N TYR A 70 12.19 55.15 9.55
CA TYR A 70 11.20 54.53 8.64
C TYR A 70 11.82 53.86 7.40
N ALA A 71 13.09 54.15 7.10
CA ALA A 71 13.89 53.51 6.06
C ALA A 71 14.57 52.19 6.50
N ASP A 72 14.48 51.78 7.76
CA ASP A 72 15.03 50.52 8.27
C ASP A 72 13.92 49.52 8.66
N THR A 73 12.99 49.32 7.73
CA THR A 73 12.01 48.23 7.81
C THR A 73 12.68 46.87 7.88
N ALA A 74 13.89 46.70 7.34
CA ALA A 74 14.67 45.46 7.46
C ALA A 74 15.01 45.13 8.93
N SER A 75 15.52 46.08 9.70
CA SER A 75 15.80 45.86 11.12
C SER A 75 14.54 45.75 11.98
N MET A 76 13.40 46.32 11.56
CA MET A 76 12.12 46.14 12.26
C MET A 76 11.40 44.82 11.89
N LEU A 77 11.67 44.27 10.70
CA LEU A 77 11.25 42.93 10.28
C LEU A 77 12.26 41.84 10.67
N ALA A 78 13.38 42.16 11.31
CA ALA A 78 14.36 41.15 11.77
C ALA A 78 13.76 40.07 12.71
N PRO A 79 12.75 40.34 13.57
CA PRO A 79 12.03 39.31 14.32
C PRO A 79 11.05 38.44 13.49
N TYR A 80 10.98 38.63 12.18
CA TYR A 80 9.96 38.06 11.29
C TYR A 80 10.66 37.13 10.30
N ALA A 81 10.27 35.84 10.27
CA ALA A 81 10.84 34.88 9.31
C ALA A 81 10.45 35.30 7.88
N ASN A 82 11.40 35.83 7.11
CA ASN A 82 11.09 36.60 5.89
C ASN A 82 10.61 35.79 4.69
N SER A 83 10.78 34.47 4.68
CA SER A 83 10.31 33.59 3.59
C SER A 83 9.98 32.18 4.08
N ALA A 84 9.23 31.46 3.25
CA ALA A 84 9.08 30.01 3.27
C ALA A 84 9.27 29.51 1.83
N ASP A 85 9.82 28.31 1.67
CA ASP A 85 10.01 27.65 0.37
C ASP A 85 9.85 26.14 0.57
N ASN A 86 9.58 25.43 -0.53
CA ASN A 86 9.76 23.99 -0.68
C ASN A 86 9.19 23.13 0.46
N GLY A 87 7.85 23.04 0.50
CA GLY A 87 7.09 22.27 1.51
C GLY A 87 6.61 23.12 2.69
N LEU A 88 7.16 24.32 2.86
CA LEU A 88 6.79 25.26 3.91
C LEU A 88 5.91 26.40 3.37
N THR A 89 4.99 26.86 4.21
CA THR A 89 4.11 28.03 4.01
C THR A 89 4.32 29.01 5.16
N LYS A 90 4.34 30.32 4.85
CA LYS A 90 4.33 31.40 5.86
C LYS A 90 2.90 31.89 6.09
N THR A 91 2.49 32.07 7.34
CA THR A 91 1.20 32.67 7.70
C THR A 91 1.39 33.59 8.90
N GLY A 92 1.37 34.90 8.65
CA GLY A 92 1.82 35.89 9.63
C GLY A 92 3.26 35.58 10.05
N GLN A 93 3.47 35.32 11.33
CA GLN A 93 4.79 34.95 11.88
C GLN A 93 5.12 33.46 11.80
N ASN A 94 4.13 32.60 11.58
CA ASN A 94 4.34 31.17 11.61
C ASN A 94 4.91 30.68 10.28
N ILE A 95 5.87 29.77 10.36
CA ILE A 95 6.32 28.93 9.25
C ILE A 95 5.83 27.52 9.55
N GLN A 96 5.07 26.93 8.63
CA GLN A 96 4.37 25.66 8.84
C GLN A 96 4.49 24.75 7.60
N LEU A 97 4.34 23.45 7.80
CA LEU A 97 4.22 22.49 6.70
C LEU A 97 2.93 22.73 5.89
N GLY A 98 2.94 22.36 4.61
CA GLY A 98 1.78 22.52 3.70
C GLY A 98 2.00 23.53 2.56
N GLY A 99 3.26 23.83 2.23
CA GLY A 99 3.63 24.48 0.97
C GLY A 99 3.87 23.47 -0.15
N ALA A 100 3.97 23.92 -1.40
CA ALA A 100 4.36 23.06 -2.51
C ALA A 100 5.85 22.69 -2.44
N LEU A 101 6.21 21.48 -2.86
CA LEU A 101 7.60 21.09 -3.11
C LEU A 101 8.01 21.62 -4.48
N ASN A 102 8.93 22.59 -4.49
CA ASN A 102 9.49 23.19 -5.70
C ASN A 102 10.74 22.43 -6.19
N LYS A 103 11.29 21.54 -5.35
CA LYS A 103 12.56 20.82 -5.51
C LYS A 103 12.40 19.40 -4.97
N VAL A 104 13.18 18.45 -5.49
CA VAL A 104 13.26 17.10 -4.90
C VAL A 104 13.76 17.22 -3.46
N THR A 105 13.07 16.55 -2.54
CA THR A 105 13.28 16.69 -1.09
C THR A 105 13.36 15.31 -0.45
N THR A 106 14.34 15.11 0.43
CA THR A 106 14.57 13.84 1.12
C THR A 106 14.65 14.08 2.62
N ILE A 107 13.86 13.34 3.40
CA ILE A 107 13.99 13.29 4.86
C ILE A 107 14.88 12.08 5.16
N ALA A 108 16.15 12.34 5.50
CA ALA A 108 17.08 11.29 5.89
C ALA A 108 16.81 10.84 7.34
N THR A 109 16.69 9.54 7.54
CA THR A 109 16.54 8.89 8.86
C THR A 109 17.73 7.96 9.13
N THR A 110 17.86 7.50 10.38
CA THR A 110 18.82 6.45 10.77
C THR A 110 18.10 5.38 11.58
N ALA A 111 18.78 4.27 11.90
CA ALA A 111 18.22 3.22 12.77
C ALA A 111 17.85 3.74 14.18
N GLU A 112 18.54 4.77 14.66
CA GLU A 112 18.30 5.42 15.96
C GLU A 112 17.33 6.60 15.86
N HIS A 113 17.29 7.28 14.70
CA HIS A 113 16.51 8.51 14.48
C HIS A 113 15.50 8.30 13.34
N PHE A 114 14.33 7.79 13.69
CA PHE A 114 13.24 7.47 12.76
C PHE A 114 12.23 8.61 12.59
N LEU A 115 11.53 8.63 11.46
CA LEU A 115 10.36 9.48 11.24
C LEU A 115 9.11 8.75 11.73
N ALA A 116 8.43 9.31 12.75
CA ALA A 116 7.15 8.81 13.23
C ALA A 116 6.03 9.83 13.00
N ILE A 117 4.85 9.34 12.61
CA ILE A 117 3.62 10.13 12.47
C ILE A 117 2.58 9.48 13.38
N THR A 118 2.28 10.13 14.51
CA THR A 118 1.35 9.62 15.54
C THR A 118 -0.04 10.20 15.37
N GLY A 119 -1.08 9.47 15.80
CA GLY A 119 -2.47 9.94 15.74
C GLY A 119 -3.15 9.77 14.37
N LEU A 120 -2.60 8.92 13.51
CA LEU A 120 -3.23 8.52 12.25
C LEU A 120 -4.56 7.79 12.50
N GLN A 121 -5.53 8.01 11.60
CA GLN A 121 -6.82 7.31 11.60
C GLN A 121 -6.75 6.05 10.73
N ALA A 122 -7.68 5.12 10.93
CA ALA A 122 -7.79 3.92 10.09
C ALA A 122 -8.35 4.27 8.70
N GLY A 123 -7.69 3.80 7.64
CA GLY A 123 -8.11 3.99 6.25
C GLY A 123 -9.12 2.95 5.75
N SER A 124 -9.81 3.30 4.69
CA SER A 124 -10.79 2.48 3.97
C SER A 124 -10.12 1.64 2.86
N ASN A 125 -10.37 0.33 2.87
CA ASN A 125 -9.81 -0.60 1.88
C ASN A 125 -10.50 -0.54 0.50
N THR A 126 -11.52 0.29 0.30
CA THR A 126 -12.23 0.47 -0.98
C THR A 126 -12.01 1.83 -1.63
N THR A 127 -11.67 2.86 -0.86
CA THR A 127 -11.45 4.25 -1.35
C THR A 127 -10.00 4.69 -1.27
N ASP A 128 -9.22 4.16 -0.33
CA ASP A 128 -7.92 4.73 0.01
C ASP A 128 -6.77 3.95 -0.64
N SER A 129 -5.61 4.59 -0.72
CA SER A 129 -4.41 4.00 -1.32
C SER A 129 -3.38 3.63 -0.25
N VAL A 130 -2.72 2.49 -0.45
CA VAL A 130 -1.60 2.05 0.37
C VAL A 130 -0.36 2.85 0.00
N MET A 131 0.25 3.50 1.00
CA MET A 131 1.55 4.14 0.86
C MET A 131 2.64 3.07 0.72
N VAL A 132 3.47 3.19 -0.32
CA VAL A 132 4.59 2.29 -0.61
C VAL A 132 5.86 3.10 -0.88
N VAL A 133 7.02 2.50 -0.70
CA VAL A 133 8.31 3.16 -0.93
C VAL A 133 9.08 2.42 -2.03
N ASP A 134 9.61 3.19 -2.97
CA ASP A 134 10.53 2.69 -3.99
C ASP A 134 11.87 2.31 -3.35
N PRO A 135 12.28 1.02 -3.33
CA PRO A 135 13.43 0.58 -2.55
C PRO A 135 14.78 1.01 -3.14
N THR A 136 14.82 1.53 -4.37
CA THR A 136 16.06 1.98 -5.02
C THR A 136 16.27 3.50 -4.87
N SER A 137 15.18 4.27 -4.88
CA SER A 137 15.22 5.74 -4.87
C SER A 137 14.65 6.39 -3.60
N GLY A 138 14.09 5.61 -2.67
CA GLY A 138 13.44 6.10 -1.45
C GLY A 138 12.15 6.89 -1.69
N GLN A 139 11.67 6.97 -2.95
CA GLN A 139 10.49 7.75 -3.30
C GLN A 139 9.23 7.13 -2.71
N ILE A 140 8.49 7.94 -1.95
CA ILE A 140 7.14 7.62 -1.49
C ILE A 140 6.20 7.63 -2.71
N LYS A 141 5.43 6.56 -2.86
CA LYS A 141 4.44 6.34 -3.92
C LYS A 141 3.16 5.79 -3.30
N PHE A 142 2.08 5.74 -4.08
CA PHE A 142 0.82 5.13 -3.66
C PHE A 142 0.39 4.06 -4.66
N ILE A 143 -0.24 3.01 -4.15
CA ILE A 143 -0.96 2.00 -4.94
C ILE A 143 -2.38 1.86 -4.38
N SER A 144 -3.39 1.70 -5.23
CA SER A 144 -4.74 1.40 -4.75
C SER A 144 -4.74 0.05 -4.03
N ALA A 145 -5.53 -0.06 -2.96
CA ALA A 145 -5.67 -1.34 -2.24
C ALA A 145 -6.14 -2.47 -3.19
N SER A 146 -7.04 -2.15 -4.13
CA SER A 146 -7.52 -3.08 -5.15
C SER A 146 -6.41 -3.60 -6.08
N SER A 147 -5.49 -2.76 -6.57
CA SER A 147 -4.39 -3.21 -7.41
C SER A 147 -3.36 -4.04 -6.66
N LEU A 148 -3.15 -3.77 -5.36
CA LEU A 148 -2.25 -4.56 -4.52
C LEU A 148 -2.79 -5.99 -4.27
N PHE A 149 -4.09 -6.12 -3.98
CA PHE A 149 -4.68 -7.42 -3.63
C PHE A 149 -5.18 -8.24 -4.84
N ASN A 150 -5.43 -7.61 -5.99
CA ASN A 150 -5.82 -8.32 -7.23
C ASN A 150 -4.63 -8.83 -8.06
N ALA A 151 -3.40 -8.75 -7.54
CA ALA A 151 -2.20 -9.25 -8.22
C ALA A 151 -2.11 -10.79 -8.32
N LEU A 152 -2.98 -11.52 -7.61
CA LEU A 152 -3.02 -12.99 -7.60
C LEU A 152 -3.99 -13.53 -8.66
N THR A 153 -3.48 -14.38 -9.57
CA THR A 153 -4.30 -15.12 -10.52
C THR A 153 -4.65 -16.51 -9.99
N PHE A 154 -5.93 -16.88 -10.11
CA PHE A 154 -6.47 -18.17 -9.72
C PHE A 154 -7.07 -18.86 -10.94
N GLY A 155 -7.00 -20.19 -11.01
CA GLY A 155 -7.56 -20.96 -12.11
C GLY A 155 -7.14 -22.43 -12.04
N ASN A 156 -7.46 -23.19 -13.09
CA ASN A 156 -7.18 -24.61 -13.21
C ASN A 156 -7.66 -25.42 -11.99
N GLY A 157 -8.98 -25.55 -11.86
CA GLY A 157 -9.64 -26.22 -10.72
C GLY A 157 -10.02 -25.26 -9.59
N LEU A 158 -9.29 -24.16 -9.43
CA LEU A 158 -9.60 -23.11 -8.45
C LEU A 158 -10.52 -22.03 -9.03
N THR A 159 -11.52 -21.64 -8.25
CA THR A 159 -12.44 -20.52 -8.49
C THR A 159 -12.29 -19.49 -7.37
N LYS A 160 -12.48 -18.20 -7.67
CA LYS A 160 -12.47 -17.11 -6.67
C LYS A 160 -13.83 -16.43 -6.62
N THR A 161 -14.47 -16.48 -5.46
CA THR A 161 -15.81 -15.91 -5.21
C THR A 161 -15.66 -14.82 -4.16
N GLY A 162 -15.59 -13.55 -4.60
CA GLY A 162 -15.24 -12.44 -3.71
C GLY A 162 -13.87 -12.66 -3.08
N ASN A 163 -13.81 -12.74 -1.74
CA ASN A 163 -12.57 -13.00 -1.02
C ASN A 163 -12.17 -14.48 -0.98
N THR A 164 -13.13 -15.42 -1.03
CA THR A 164 -12.89 -16.86 -0.91
C THR A 164 -12.23 -17.44 -2.16
N VAL A 165 -11.41 -18.48 -1.99
CA VAL A 165 -10.81 -19.29 -3.06
C VAL A 165 -11.17 -20.75 -2.82
N GLU A 166 -11.75 -21.40 -3.82
CA GLU A 166 -12.49 -22.65 -3.66
C GLU A 166 -12.11 -23.65 -4.77
N LEU A 167 -12.21 -24.95 -4.49
CA LEU A 167 -12.15 -26.00 -5.51
C LEU A 167 -13.51 -26.10 -6.21
N GLY A 168 -13.54 -26.07 -7.55
CA GLY A 168 -14.78 -26.17 -8.32
C GLY A 168 -14.75 -25.55 -9.73
N GLY A 169 -13.61 -25.00 -10.17
CA GLY A 169 -13.43 -24.48 -11.53
C GLY A 169 -13.05 -25.56 -12.55
N ASN A 170 -13.10 -25.22 -13.84
CA ASN A 170 -12.54 -26.09 -14.88
C ASN A 170 -11.01 -26.23 -14.75
N LEU A 171 -10.49 -27.43 -15.02
CA LEU A 171 -9.08 -27.61 -15.33
C LEU A 171 -8.80 -27.04 -16.72
N SER A 172 -7.75 -26.23 -16.86
CA SER A 172 -7.28 -25.68 -18.14
C SER A 172 -6.00 -26.36 -18.64
N ARG A 173 -5.47 -27.32 -17.87
CA ARG A 173 -4.33 -28.19 -18.18
C ARG A 173 -4.41 -29.47 -17.34
N SER A 174 -3.61 -30.47 -17.67
CA SER A 174 -3.48 -31.66 -16.82
C SER A 174 -2.97 -31.27 -15.43
N THR A 175 -3.44 -31.99 -14.40
CA THR A 175 -3.21 -31.67 -12.98
C THR A 175 -2.95 -32.96 -12.21
N THR A 176 -1.88 -33.00 -11.42
CA THR A 176 -1.49 -34.17 -10.63
C THR A 176 -1.43 -33.77 -9.16
N ILE A 177 -2.12 -34.54 -8.30
CA ILE A 177 -2.00 -34.44 -6.85
C ILE A 177 -1.04 -35.54 -6.40
N GLY A 178 0.18 -35.17 -6.02
CA GLY A 178 1.15 -36.11 -5.46
C GLY A 178 0.70 -36.61 -4.08
N THR A 179 0.87 -37.90 -3.83
CA THR A 179 0.58 -38.56 -2.55
C THR A 179 1.65 -39.60 -2.24
N ASP A 180 1.77 -39.98 -0.97
CA ASP A 180 2.64 -41.07 -0.51
C ASP A 180 1.96 -41.87 0.62
N GLY A 181 2.65 -42.88 1.17
CA GLY A 181 2.11 -43.76 2.22
C GLY A 181 1.77 -43.05 3.54
N THR A 182 2.29 -41.84 3.77
CA THR A 182 1.95 -40.95 4.88
C THR A 182 0.96 -39.87 4.42
N ASN A 183 1.29 -39.19 3.31
CA ASN A 183 0.50 -38.10 2.74
C ASN A 183 -0.57 -38.61 1.77
N THR A 184 -1.60 -39.23 2.33
CA THR A 184 -2.71 -39.86 1.58
C THR A 184 -3.83 -38.88 1.24
N LEU A 185 -4.36 -38.91 0.01
CA LEU A 185 -5.61 -38.22 -0.35
C LEU A 185 -6.80 -38.95 0.28
N LYS A 186 -7.54 -38.26 1.16
CA LYS A 186 -8.74 -38.77 1.85
C LYS A 186 -9.92 -37.86 1.57
N ILE A 187 -11.06 -38.44 1.18
CA ILE A 187 -12.33 -37.74 0.99
C ILE A 187 -13.33 -38.34 1.99
N THR A 188 -13.72 -37.55 3.00
CA THR A 188 -14.66 -37.93 4.06
C THR A 188 -16.08 -37.49 3.75
N GLY A 189 -17.09 -38.21 4.26
CA GLY A 189 -18.50 -37.86 4.06
C GLY A 189 -19.08 -38.29 2.71
N LEU A 190 -18.40 -39.19 1.99
CA LEU A 190 -18.95 -39.84 0.80
C LEU A 190 -20.22 -40.64 1.15
N GLN A 191 -21.23 -40.53 0.30
CA GLN A 191 -22.48 -41.31 0.40
C GLN A 191 -22.35 -42.63 -0.36
N GLY A 192 -23.23 -43.59 -0.08
CA GLY A 192 -23.32 -44.83 -0.85
C GLY A 192 -23.89 -44.58 -2.25
N GLY A 193 -23.20 -45.06 -3.28
CA GLY A 193 -23.63 -44.93 -4.67
C GLY A 193 -24.57 -46.04 -5.13
N ASN A 194 -25.30 -45.77 -6.21
CA ASN A 194 -26.23 -46.69 -6.87
C ASN A 194 -25.71 -47.06 -8.27
N LEU A 195 -25.33 -48.32 -8.49
CA LEU A 195 -24.76 -48.79 -9.77
C LEU A 195 -25.72 -48.71 -10.97
N ALA A 196 -27.02 -48.45 -10.76
CA ALA A 196 -27.98 -48.20 -11.83
C ALA A 196 -27.99 -46.73 -12.34
N THR A 197 -27.35 -45.80 -11.61
CA THR A 197 -27.25 -44.37 -11.98
C THR A 197 -25.82 -43.84 -12.01
N ASP A 198 -24.93 -44.44 -11.22
CA ASP A 198 -23.63 -43.88 -10.88
C ASP A 198 -22.51 -44.68 -11.54
N SER A 199 -21.57 -43.99 -12.19
CA SER A 199 -20.37 -44.64 -12.74
C SER A 199 -19.35 -44.93 -11.65
N MET A 200 -18.68 -46.08 -11.71
CA MET A 200 -17.53 -46.34 -10.85
C MET A 200 -16.31 -45.55 -11.31
N VAL A 201 -15.56 -44.99 -10.36
CA VAL A 201 -14.27 -44.34 -10.62
C VAL A 201 -13.15 -45.35 -10.40
N VAL A 202 -12.27 -45.46 -11.39
CA VAL A 202 -11.08 -46.31 -11.38
C VAL A 202 -9.84 -45.49 -11.69
N VAL A 203 -8.66 -45.99 -11.33
CA VAL A 203 -7.38 -45.34 -11.63
C VAL A 203 -6.65 -46.11 -12.75
N ASN A 204 -6.07 -45.36 -13.69
CA ASN A 204 -5.23 -45.88 -14.76
C ASN A 204 -3.76 -45.99 -14.29
N ALA A 205 -2.90 -46.71 -15.02
CA ALA A 205 -1.51 -46.95 -14.61
C ALA A 205 -0.62 -45.68 -14.51
N ASP A 206 -1.08 -44.55 -15.05
CA ASP A 206 -0.48 -43.21 -14.97
C ASP A 206 -1.01 -42.36 -13.78
N GLY A 207 -1.92 -42.91 -12.97
CA GLY A 207 -2.63 -42.18 -11.92
C GLY A 207 -3.88 -41.42 -12.39
N THR A 208 -4.19 -41.42 -13.68
CA THR A 208 -5.37 -40.72 -14.21
C THR A 208 -6.66 -41.41 -13.77
N LEU A 209 -7.55 -40.69 -13.08
CA LEU A 209 -8.89 -41.17 -12.74
C LEU A 209 -9.77 -41.24 -14.00
N LYS A 210 -10.47 -42.36 -14.17
CA LYS A 210 -11.39 -42.64 -15.27
C LYS A 210 -12.72 -43.14 -14.70
N LYS A 211 -13.82 -42.95 -15.44
CA LYS A 211 -15.12 -43.55 -15.14
C LYS A 211 -15.32 -44.83 -15.97
N VAL A 212 -15.93 -45.84 -15.37
CA VAL A 212 -16.37 -47.07 -16.03
C VAL A 212 -17.83 -47.38 -15.69
N ASN A 213 -18.55 -47.96 -16.65
CA ASN A 213 -19.93 -48.42 -16.44
C ASN A 213 -19.91 -49.73 -15.63
N ALA A 214 -20.89 -49.92 -14.72
CA ALA A 214 -20.97 -51.11 -13.87
C ALA A 214 -21.01 -52.43 -14.68
N GLU A 215 -21.75 -52.42 -15.80
CA GLU A 215 -21.87 -53.51 -16.78
C GLU A 215 -20.53 -53.96 -17.40
N SER A 216 -19.46 -53.18 -17.26
CA SER A 216 -18.12 -53.57 -17.73
C SER A 216 -17.38 -54.51 -16.78
N LEU A 217 -17.84 -54.65 -15.54
CA LEU A 217 -17.12 -55.36 -14.47
C LEU A 217 -17.62 -56.78 -14.23
N LEU A 218 -18.92 -57.03 -14.45
CA LEU A 218 -19.55 -58.34 -14.36
C LEU A 218 -20.30 -58.58 -15.66
N GLN A 219 -19.70 -59.37 -16.55
CA GLN A 219 -20.28 -59.71 -17.84
C GLN A 219 -20.60 -61.20 -17.86
N SER A 220 -21.83 -61.55 -18.16
CA SER A 220 -22.31 -62.92 -18.21
C SER A 220 -23.40 -63.08 -19.25
N GLY A 221 -23.50 -64.27 -19.83
CA GLY A 221 -24.57 -64.63 -20.76
C GLY A 221 -25.02 -66.06 -20.56
N ASN A 222 -26.22 -66.36 -21.03
CA ASN A 222 -26.74 -67.72 -21.20
C ASN A 222 -27.36 -67.83 -22.60
N GLU A 223 -27.03 -68.90 -23.31
CA GLU A 223 -27.53 -69.21 -24.66
C GLU A 223 -27.93 -70.68 -24.72
N THR A 224 -29.04 -70.99 -25.39
CA THR A 224 -29.55 -72.37 -25.53
C THR A 224 -29.76 -72.71 -27.00
N TYR A 225 -29.28 -73.88 -27.42
CA TYR A 225 -29.32 -74.36 -28.80
C TYR A 225 -30.01 -75.71 -28.89
N THR A 226 -30.94 -75.85 -29.84
CA THR A 226 -31.35 -77.17 -30.33
C THR A 226 -30.31 -77.65 -31.33
N ALA A 227 -29.63 -78.75 -31.00
CA ALA A 227 -28.57 -79.30 -31.83
C ALA A 227 -29.11 -80.13 -33.02
N THR A 228 -28.31 -80.16 -34.09
CA THR A 228 -28.43 -81.16 -35.16
C THR A 228 -27.54 -82.37 -34.86
N ALA A 229 -27.87 -83.54 -35.42
CA ALA A 229 -27.13 -84.77 -35.16
C ALA A 229 -25.63 -84.63 -35.50
N GLY A 230 -24.76 -84.96 -34.55
CA GLY A 230 -23.30 -84.82 -34.70
C GLY A 230 -22.76 -83.40 -34.59
N GLN A 231 -23.58 -82.39 -34.27
CA GLN A 231 -23.12 -81.00 -34.16
C GLN A 231 -22.06 -80.84 -33.06
N SER A 232 -20.92 -80.28 -33.44
CA SER A 232 -19.77 -80.11 -32.55
C SER A 232 -19.53 -78.65 -32.13
N SER A 233 -20.15 -77.66 -32.77
CA SER A 233 -19.81 -76.24 -32.55
C SER A 233 -21.05 -75.35 -32.37
N TYR A 234 -20.94 -74.40 -31.44
CA TYR A 234 -22.01 -73.51 -30.98
C TYR A 234 -21.47 -72.09 -30.82
N SER A 235 -22.14 -71.11 -31.43
CA SER A 235 -21.73 -69.70 -31.44
C SER A 235 -22.41 -68.91 -30.32
N VAL A 236 -21.63 -68.50 -29.32
CA VAL A 236 -22.09 -67.92 -28.05
C VAL A 236 -21.97 -66.41 -28.09
N SER A 237 -23.09 -65.69 -28.07
CA SER A 237 -23.07 -64.23 -28.18
C SER A 237 -22.37 -63.60 -26.97
N GLY A 238 -21.61 -62.53 -27.22
CA GLY A 238 -20.89 -61.76 -26.21
C GLY A 238 -19.73 -62.45 -25.47
N MET A 239 -19.56 -63.78 -25.59
CA MET A 239 -18.60 -64.53 -24.78
C MET A 239 -17.15 -64.13 -25.09
N PRO A 240 -16.38 -63.58 -24.13
CA PRO A 240 -15.03 -63.11 -24.37
C PRO A 240 -14.04 -64.27 -24.57
N ALA A 241 -12.92 -63.99 -25.24
CA ALA A 241 -11.80 -64.93 -25.40
C ALA A 241 -11.26 -65.51 -24.07
N THR A 242 -11.41 -64.73 -22.99
CA THR A 242 -10.99 -65.08 -21.62
C THR A 242 -12.16 -64.87 -20.67
N ALA A 243 -13.18 -65.72 -20.74
CA ALA A 243 -14.19 -65.81 -19.70
C ALA A 243 -13.59 -66.48 -18.45
N SER A 244 -13.88 -65.95 -17.26
CA SER A 244 -13.42 -66.55 -15.99
C SER A 244 -13.99 -67.95 -15.76
N LYS A 245 -15.24 -68.18 -16.20
CA LYS A 245 -15.85 -69.52 -16.27
C LYS A 245 -16.78 -69.63 -17.47
N VAL A 246 -16.78 -70.81 -18.09
CA VAL A 246 -17.82 -71.26 -19.03
C VAL A 246 -18.32 -72.62 -18.55
N TYR A 247 -19.63 -72.81 -18.57
CA TYR A 247 -20.29 -74.07 -18.27
C TYR A 247 -21.15 -74.48 -19.48
N VAL A 248 -21.12 -75.76 -19.81
CA VAL A 248 -21.91 -76.34 -20.89
C VAL A 248 -22.70 -77.52 -20.33
N TRP A 249 -23.96 -77.66 -20.73
CA TRP A 249 -24.81 -78.81 -20.43
C TRP A 249 -25.40 -79.37 -21.72
N ARG A 250 -25.57 -80.70 -21.78
CA ARG A 250 -26.40 -81.38 -22.78
C ARG A 250 -27.58 -82.05 -22.09
N ASN A 251 -28.81 -81.68 -22.43
CA ASN A 251 -30.04 -82.20 -21.83
C ASN A 251 -30.01 -82.15 -20.27
N GLY A 252 -29.45 -81.07 -19.70
CA GLY A 252 -29.27 -80.89 -18.26
C GLY A 252 -28.08 -81.65 -17.63
N ALA A 253 -27.41 -82.54 -18.35
CA ALA A 253 -26.15 -83.16 -17.88
C ALA A 253 -24.98 -82.20 -18.11
N LYS A 254 -24.25 -81.85 -17.04
CA LYS A 254 -23.11 -80.92 -17.11
C LYS A 254 -21.90 -81.59 -17.74
N LEU A 255 -21.29 -80.91 -18.71
CA LEU A 255 -20.07 -81.33 -19.37
C LEU A 255 -18.82 -80.76 -18.66
N LEU A 256 -17.68 -81.43 -18.84
CA LEU A 256 -16.37 -81.07 -18.29
C LEU A 256 -15.52 -80.32 -19.32
N VAL A 257 -15.07 -79.10 -18.97
CA VAL A 257 -14.14 -78.33 -19.81
C VAL A 257 -12.85 -79.12 -20.07
N THR A 258 -12.28 -78.96 -21.27
CA THR A 258 -11.15 -79.70 -21.87
C THR A 258 -11.35 -81.20 -22.14
N THR A 259 -12.24 -81.88 -21.41
CA THR A 259 -12.56 -83.31 -21.65
C THR A 259 -13.70 -83.46 -22.66
N ASP A 260 -14.78 -82.71 -22.44
CA ASP A 260 -16.02 -82.80 -23.20
C ASP A 260 -16.20 -81.64 -24.17
N TYR A 261 -15.59 -80.48 -23.87
CA TYR A 261 -15.61 -79.29 -24.74
C TYR A 261 -14.40 -78.36 -24.52
N THR A 262 -14.09 -77.59 -25.55
CA THR A 262 -13.16 -76.44 -25.52
C THR A 262 -13.91 -75.13 -25.76
N THR A 263 -13.31 -74.01 -25.37
CA THR A 263 -13.90 -72.67 -25.45
C THR A 263 -12.98 -71.72 -26.24
N ALA A 264 -13.57 -70.89 -27.08
CA ALA A 264 -12.90 -69.80 -27.79
C ALA A 264 -13.73 -68.52 -27.73
N ALA A 265 -13.21 -67.41 -28.25
CA ALA A 265 -13.96 -66.16 -28.35
C ALA A 265 -15.27 -66.38 -29.11
N GLY A 266 -16.41 -66.14 -28.47
CA GLY A 266 -17.74 -66.34 -29.04
C GLY A 266 -18.10 -67.79 -29.42
N ALA A 267 -17.40 -68.82 -28.93
CA ALA A 267 -17.66 -70.20 -29.35
C ALA A 267 -17.39 -71.28 -28.28
N VAL A 268 -18.23 -72.32 -28.29
CA VAL A 268 -17.99 -73.61 -27.64
C VAL A 268 -17.86 -74.69 -28.71
N THR A 269 -16.87 -75.57 -28.56
CA THR A 269 -16.67 -76.73 -29.43
C THR A 269 -16.58 -78.00 -28.60
N LEU A 270 -17.50 -78.94 -28.79
CA LEU A 270 -17.52 -80.24 -28.15
C LEU A 270 -16.39 -81.12 -28.69
N THR A 271 -15.77 -81.93 -27.85
CA THR A 271 -14.77 -82.91 -28.29
C THR A 271 -15.41 -84.00 -29.14
N SER A 272 -14.66 -84.63 -30.03
CA SER A 272 -15.22 -85.56 -31.02
C SER A 272 -16.03 -86.70 -30.41
N ALA A 273 -15.62 -87.21 -29.23
CA ALA A 273 -16.33 -88.25 -28.50
C ALA A 273 -17.71 -87.80 -27.97
N ILE A 274 -17.85 -86.53 -27.60
CA ILE A 274 -19.12 -85.94 -27.15
C ILE A 274 -19.99 -85.56 -28.34
N ALA A 275 -19.40 -85.02 -29.42
CA ALA A 275 -20.10 -84.70 -30.67
C ALA A 275 -20.75 -85.94 -31.31
N THR A 276 -20.08 -87.10 -31.30
CA THR A 276 -20.68 -88.38 -31.76
C THR A 276 -21.85 -88.87 -30.90
N LEU A 277 -22.09 -88.24 -29.74
CA LEU A 277 -23.21 -88.52 -28.83
C LEU A 277 -24.27 -87.40 -28.84
N VAL A 278 -24.17 -86.42 -29.75
CA VAL A 278 -25.20 -85.38 -29.96
C VAL A 278 -26.24 -85.87 -30.96
N ALA A 279 -27.48 -85.99 -30.51
CA ALA A 279 -28.63 -86.31 -31.36
C ALA A 279 -29.29 -85.04 -31.91
N GLU A 280 -30.08 -85.20 -32.99
CA GLU A 280 -30.97 -84.14 -33.44
C GLU A 280 -32.05 -83.87 -32.38
N GLY A 281 -32.20 -82.61 -31.98
CA GLY A 281 -33.12 -82.18 -30.93
C GLY A 281 -32.48 -81.99 -29.54
N ASP A 282 -31.24 -82.47 -29.33
CA ASP A 282 -30.52 -82.29 -28.06
C ASP A 282 -30.42 -80.80 -27.69
N GLN A 283 -30.69 -80.49 -26.43
CA GLN A 283 -30.58 -79.13 -25.90
C GLN A 283 -29.17 -78.91 -25.32
N ILE A 284 -28.45 -77.97 -25.91
CA ILE A 284 -27.15 -77.50 -25.43
C ILE A 284 -27.35 -76.14 -24.76
N GLU A 285 -27.07 -76.03 -23.46
CA GLU A 285 -27.07 -74.77 -22.73
C GLU A 285 -25.62 -74.34 -22.48
N VAL A 286 -25.30 -73.06 -22.75
CA VAL A 286 -23.98 -72.47 -22.50
C VAL A 286 -24.11 -71.22 -21.65
N GLN A 287 -23.63 -71.30 -20.41
CA GLN A 287 -23.52 -70.15 -19.50
C GLN A 287 -22.06 -69.71 -19.41
N TRP A 288 -21.81 -68.40 -19.41
CA TRP A 288 -20.47 -67.84 -19.21
C TRP A 288 -20.49 -66.67 -18.24
N VAL A 289 -19.37 -66.49 -17.52
CA VAL A 289 -19.11 -65.36 -16.64
C VAL A 289 -17.65 -64.91 -16.84
N LYS A 290 -17.47 -63.60 -16.96
CA LYS A 290 -16.19 -62.90 -17.05
C LYS A 290 -15.79 -62.37 -15.67
#